data_AF-A0A8T3NQ53-F1
#
_entry.id   AF-A0A8T3NQ53-F1
#
_cell.length_a   1.000
_cell.length_b   1.000
_cell.length_c   1.000
_cell.angle_alpha   90.00
_cell.angle_beta   90.00
_cell.angle_gamma   90.00
#
_symmetry.space_group_name_H-M   'P 1'
#
loop_
_entity.id
_entity.type
_entity.pdbx_description
1 polymer ?
#
loop_
_entity_poly.entity_id
_entity_poly.type
_entity_poly.pdbx_seq_one_letter_code
_entity_poly.pdbx_strand_id
1 'polypeptide(L)' 'MVNAALEATIRLTVEGASGQAHEVEAVVDTGFSGFLTLPPTLITLLRAAFRLGPGST' A
#
# COMPACT_ATOMS: atom_id res chain seq x y z
N MET A 1 0.60 15.68 6.37
CA MET A 1 1.25 16.70 5.53
C MET A 1 0.18 17.25 4.57
N VAL A 2 0.46 18.28 3.79
CA VAL A 2 -0.44 18.72 2.70
C VAL A 2 0.35 18.67 1.39
N ASN A 3 -0.19 18.02 0.37
CA ASN A 3 0.49 17.87 -0.93
C ASN A 3 0.34 19.13 -1.81
N ALA A 4 0.95 19.15 -3.00
CA ALA A 4 0.87 20.28 -3.93
C ALA A 4 -0.55 20.54 -4.48
N ALA A 5 -1.45 19.56 -4.38
CA ALA A 5 -2.87 19.67 -4.74
C ALA A 5 -3.75 20.17 -3.58
N LEU A 6 -3.15 20.57 -2.46
CA LEU A 6 -3.83 21.03 -1.24
C LEU A 6 -4.63 19.95 -0.51
N GLU A 7 -4.26 18.68 -0.68
CA GLU A 7 -4.90 17.56 0.00
C GLU A 7 -4.11 17.18 1.26
N ALA A 8 -4.82 16.89 2.35
CA ALA A 8 -4.20 16.36 3.55
C ALA A 8 -3.73 14.93 3.31
N THR A 9 -2.46 14.63 3.62
CA THR A 9 -1.87 13.30 3.47
C THR A 9 -1.42 12.70 4.80
N ILE A 10 -1.52 11.36 4.89
CA ILE A 10 -1.02 10.54 5.99
C ILE A 10 -0.16 9.41 5.44
N ARG A 11 0.93 9.08 6.15
CA ARG A 11 1.78 7.94 5.81
C ARG A 11 1.25 6.69 6.49
N LEU A 12 1.04 5.65 5.70
CA LEU A 12 0.54 4.35 6.17
C LEU A 12 1.53 3.26 5.79
N THR A 13 1.66 2.26 6.65
CA THR A 13 2.27 0.98 6.30
C THR A 13 1.16 0.02 5.88
N VAL A 14 1.27 -0.54 4.68
CA VAL A 14 0.36 -1.57 4.16
C VAL A 14 1.12 -2.87 4.07
N GLU A 15 0.60 -3.91 4.71
CA GLU A 15 1.19 -5.24 4.70
C GLU A 15 0.49 -6.12 3.64
N GLY A 16 1.28 -6.74 2.78
CA GLY A 16 0.84 -7.73 1.83
C GLY A 16 0.55 -9.08 2.50
N ALA A 17 -0.12 -9.97 1.77
CA ALA A 17 -0.51 -11.28 2.31
C ALA A 17 0.68 -12.17 2.72
N SER A 18 1.88 -11.86 2.21
CA SER A 18 3.14 -12.53 2.53
C SER A 18 3.96 -11.83 3.63
N GLY A 19 3.40 -10.81 4.29
CA GLY A 19 4.07 -10.02 5.33
C GLY A 19 5.00 -8.93 4.79
N GLN A 20 4.99 -8.67 3.47
CA GLN A 20 5.78 -7.60 2.87
C GLN A 20 5.15 -6.24 3.20
N ALA A 21 5.89 -5.37 3.88
CA ALA A 21 5.45 -4.04 4.26
C ALA A 21 5.80 -3.00 3.18
N HIS A 22 4.82 -2.14 2.86
CA HIS A 22 4.99 -1.03 1.92
C HIS A 22 4.53 0.27 2.56
N GLU A 23 5.39 1.28 2.58
CA GLU A 23 4.96 2.64 2.92
C GLU A 23 4.23 3.28 1.74
N VAL A 24 3.09 3.90 2.04
CA VAL A 24 2.33 4.71 1.09
C VAL A 24 1.96 6.05 1.71
N GLU A 25 1.95 7.09 0.89
CA GLU A 25 1.31 8.36 1.23
C GLU A 25 -0.13 8.33 0.71
N ALA A 26 -1.09 8.42 1.63
CA ALA A 26 -2.52 8.37 1.33
C ALA A 26 -3.17 9.73 1.58
N VAL A 27 -4.07 10.13 0.70
CA VAL A 27 -4.92 11.31 0.88
C VAL A 27 -6.03 10.99 1.88
N VAL A 28 -6.28 11.90 2.81
CA VAL A 28 -7.40 11.82 3.76
C VAL A 28 -8.65 12.34 3.06
N ASP A 29 -9.53 11.41 2.67
CA ASP A 29 -10.86 11.73 2.13
C ASP A 29 -11.91 11.65 3.24
N THR A 30 -12.53 12.79 3.59
CA THR A 30 -13.59 12.85 4.60
C THR A 30 -14.99 12.58 4.03
N GLY A 31 -15.13 12.48 2.71
CA GLY A 31 -16.39 12.23 2.00
C GLY A 31 -16.72 10.75 1.78
N PHE A 32 -15.80 9.83 2.12
CA PHE A 32 -15.92 8.40 1.88
C PHE A 32 -15.44 7.57 3.09
N SER A 33 -16.28 6.68 3.63
CA SER A 33 -16.14 6.23 5.03
C SER A 33 -15.88 4.73 5.27
N GLY A 34 -15.46 3.97 4.26
CA GLY A 34 -15.38 2.49 4.41
C GLY A 34 -14.07 1.80 4.07
N PHE A 35 -13.26 2.34 3.14
CA PHE A 35 -12.19 1.57 2.52
C PHE A 35 -10.99 2.44 2.12
N LEU A 36 -9.80 1.84 2.19
CA LEU A 36 -8.58 2.40 1.62
C LEU A 36 -8.49 2.01 0.13
N THR A 37 -8.55 2.99 -0.76
CA THR A 37 -8.32 2.76 -2.20
C THR A 37 -6.82 2.73 -2.48
N LEU A 38 -6.36 1.67 -3.15
CA LEU A 38 -4.97 1.50 -3.56
C LEU A 38 -4.85 1.41 -5.08
N PRO A 39 -3.75 1.89 -5.69
CA PRO A 39 -3.48 1.67 -7.10
C PRO A 39 -3.49 0.17 -7.45
N PRO A 40 -4.06 -0.26 -8.59
CA PRO A 40 -4.10 -1.67 -8.99
C PRO A 40 -2.72 -2.35 -9.02
N THR A 41 -1.68 -1.60 -9.38
CA THR A 41 -0.28 -2.07 -9.37
C THR A 41 0.18 -2.47 -7.98
N LEU A 42 -0.16 -1.67 -6.96
CA LEU A 42 0.18 -1.95 -5.56
C LEU A 42 -0.63 -3.14 -5.04
N ILE A 43 -1.90 -3.27 -5.41
CA ILE A 43 -2.71 -4.45 -5.05
C ILE A 43 -2.09 -5.74 -5.58
N THR A 44 -1.64 -5.74 -6.84
CA THR A 44 -0.95 -6.88 -7.45
C THR A 44 0.33 -7.21 -6.69
N LEU A 45 1.10 -6.19 -6.29
CA LEU A 45 2.34 -6.35 -5.53
C LEU A 45 2.09 -6.95 -4.14
N LEU A 46 1.09 -6.44 -3.41
CA LEU A 46 0.70 -6.91 -2.07
C LEU A 46 0.14 -8.34 -2.07
N ARG A 47 -0.47 -8.77 -3.17
CA ARG A 47 -0.95 -10.14 -3.37
C ARG A 47 0.13 -11.12 -3.79
N ALA A 48 1.23 -10.63 -4.37
CA ALA A 48 2.29 -11.49 -4.86
C ALA A 48 3.03 -12.15 -3.70
N ALA A 49 2.72 -13.42 -3.45
CA ALA A 49 3.50 -14.30 -2.59
C ALA A 49 4.76 -14.75 -3.35
N PHE A 50 5.76 -13.88 -3.54
CA PHE A 50 7.02 -14.32 -4.14
C PHE A 50 7.82 -15.13 -3.13
N ARG A 51 7.63 -16.46 -3.13
CA ARG A 51 8.45 -17.43 -2.40
C ARG A 51 9.49 -18.02 -3.36
N LEU A 52 10.71 -17.47 -3.35
CA LEU A 52 11.88 -18.15 -3.90
C LEU A 52 12.53 -19.00 -2.81
N GLY A 53 12.45 -20.31 -2.98
CA GLY A 53 13.22 -21.34 -2.27
C GLY A 53 12.70 -22.73 -2.70
N PRO A 54 13.54 -23.67 -3.16
CA PRO A 54 14.92 -23.92 -2.75
C PRO A 54 15.95 -23.87 -3.90
N GLY A 55 17.15 -23.40 -3.58
CA GLY A 55 18.30 -23.40 -4.49
C GLY A 55 19.60 -23.15 -3.72
N SER A 56 19.89 -24.02 -2.75
CA SER A 56 21.24 -24.16 -2.18
C SER A 56 21.81 -25.47 -2.73
N THR A 57 22.64 -25.35 -3.77
CA THR A 57 23.63 -26.36 -4.16
C THR A 57 24.67 -26.55 -3.08
#